data_AF-A0A955GK03-F1
#
_entry.id   AF-A0A955GK03-F1
#
_cell.length_a   1.000
_cell.length_b   1.000
_cell.length_c   1.000
_cell.angle_alpha   90.00
_cell.angle_beta   90.00
_cell.angle_gamma   90.00
#
_symmetry.space_group_name_H-M   'P 1'
#
loop_
_entity.id
_entity.type
_entity.pdbx_description
1 polymer ?
#
loop_
_entity_poly.entity_id
_entity_poly.type
_entity_poly.pdbx_seq_one_letter_code
_entity_poly.pdbx_strand_id
1 'polypeptide(L)'
;MKKYIQLLLIVLLLGSSNAFATHNRAGELLYEYISPLSYKVTVITYSKISDISQNADRDSLDLDWGDGTVETVVRTNGPIVGGVPNGELIGNDIKKNIYISGVHSYSGALPFYIISVTDQNRIADIVNIALGS
;
A
#
# COMPACT_ATOMS: atom_id res chain seq x y z
N MET A 1 1.65 21.02 45.46
CA MET A 1 1.61 19.73 44.72
C MET A 1 0.45 19.65 43.73
N LYS A 2 -0.83 19.71 44.14
CA LYS A 2 -2.00 19.66 43.21
C LYS A 2 -1.96 20.70 42.06
N LYS A 3 -1.56 21.95 42.33
CA LYS A 3 -1.50 23.02 41.31
C LYS A 3 -0.49 22.75 40.19
N TYR A 4 0.63 22.10 40.51
CA TYR A 4 1.65 21.73 39.52
C TYR A 4 1.20 20.54 38.66
N ILE A 5 0.44 19.61 39.26
CA ILE A 5 -0.20 18.50 38.52
C ILE A 5 -1.26 19.03 37.54
N GLN A 6 -2.06 20.01 37.96
CA GLN A 6 -3.04 20.66 37.08
C GLN A 6 -2.37 21.41 35.92
N LEU A 7 -1.26 22.11 36.19
CA LEU A 7 -0.49 22.79 35.15
C LEU A 7 0.12 21.80 34.15
N LEU A 8 0.68 20.69 34.64
CA LEU A 8 1.23 19.61 33.80
C LEU A 8 0.15 19.01 32.88
N LEU A 9 -1.06 18.78 33.39
CA LEU A 9 -2.18 18.26 32.61
C LEU A 9 -2.62 19.23 31.50
N ILE A 10 -2.63 20.54 31.77
CA ILE A 10 -2.97 21.57 30.78
C ILE A 10 -1.91 21.62 29.67
N VAL A 11 -0.62 21.52 30.03
CA VAL A 11 0.48 21.49 29.06
C VAL A 11 0.42 20.24 28.17
N LEU A 12 0.08 19.08 28.74
CA LEU A 12 -0.10 17.84 27.95
C LEU A 12 -1.27 17.92 26.96
N LEU A 13 -2.37 18.58 27.33
CA LEU A 13 -3.54 18.75 26.44
C LEU A 13 -3.26 19.71 25.28
N LEU A 14 -2.42 20.72 25.49
CA LEU A 14 -2.01 21.68 24.46
C LEU A 14 -0.94 21.13 23.50
N GLY A 15 -0.33 19.98 23.81
CA GLY A 15 0.68 19.31 22.98
C GLY A 15 0.12 18.34 21.93
N SER A 16 -1.18 18.34 21.65
CA SER A 16 -1.75 17.47 20.63
C SER A 16 -1.35 17.94 19.22
N SER A 17 -0.42 17.23 18.60
CA SER A 17 -0.05 17.44 17.20
C SER A 17 -1.08 16.82 16.26
N ASN A 18 -1.31 17.45 15.11
CA ASN A 18 -2.11 16.88 14.02
C ASN A 18 -1.34 15.69 13.44
N ALA A 19 -1.89 14.48 13.57
CA ALA A 19 -1.37 13.30 12.88
C ALA A 19 -1.91 13.29 11.44
N PHE A 20 -1.02 13.44 10.46
CA PHE A 20 -1.35 13.27 9.05
C PHE A 20 -1.19 11.80 8.66
N ALA A 21 -2.30 11.15 8.29
CA ALA A 21 -2.28 9.77 7.81
C ALA A 21 -2.10 9.73 6.28
N THR A 22 -1.17 8.91 5.79
CA THR A 22 -0.91 8.74 4.36
C THR A 22 -1.85 7.71 3.71
N HIS A 23 -2.94 8.22 3.13
CA HIS A 23 -3.30 8.03 1.71
C HIS A 23 -3.77 6.67 1.14
N ASN A 24 -3.67 5.53 1.84
CA ASN A 24 -4.47 4.35 1.50
C ASN A 24 -5.73 4.29 2.36
N ARG A 25 -6.89 4.28 1.72
CA ARG A 25 -8.21 4.21 2.39
C ARG A 25 -8.62 2.78 2.70
N ALA A 26 -8.27 1.84 1.83
CA ALA A 26 -8.53 0.41 2.00
C ALA A 26 -7.61 -0.42 1.10
N GLY A 27 -7.47 -1.70 1.45
CA GLY A 27 -6.81 -2.71 0.64
C GLY A 27 -7.54 -4.05 0.74
N GLU A 28 -7.58 -4.79 -0.36
CA GLU A 28 -8.14 -6.13 -0.45
C GLU A 28 -7.07 -7.07 -1.03
N LEU A 29 -7.00 -8.29 -0.50
CA LEU A 29 -6.16 -9.37 -1.03
C LEU A 29 -7.04 -10.60 -1.23
N LEU A 30 -7.31 -10.89 -2.50
CA LEU A 30 -8.16 -11.99 -2.93
C LEU A 30 -7.26 -13.11 -3.46
N TYR A 31 -7.50 -14.34 -3.03
CA TYR A 31 -6.82 -15.52 -3.57
C TYR A 31 -7.81 -16.41 -4.31
N GLU A 32 -7.35 -16.99 -5.41
CA GLU A 32 -8.06 -17.94 -6.24
C GLU A 32 -7.29 -19.27 -6.22
N TYR A 33 -7.99 -20.36 -5.90
CA TYR A 33 -7.45 -21.72 -5.99
C TYR A 33 -7.49 -22.19 -7.43
N ILE A 34 -6.32 -22.52 -8.00
CA ILE A 34 -6.18 -22.96 -9.40
C ILE A 34 -6.02 -24.48 -9.46
N SER A 35 -5.08 -25.01 -8.68
CA SER A 35 -4.78 -26.45 -8.60
C SER A 35 -4.05 -26.74 -7.28
N PRO A 36 -3.76 -28.02 -6.92
CA PRO A 36 -3.02 -28.32 -5.70
C PRO A 36 -1.73 -27.51 -5.61
N LEU A 37 -1.58 -26.76 -4.52
CA LEU A 37 -0.45 -25.86 -4.27
C LEU A 37 -0.30 -24.69 -5.26
N SER A 38 -1.27 -24.45 -6.14
CA SER A 38 -1.21 -23.36 -7.13
C SER A 38 -2.34 -22.36 -6.92
N TYR A 39 -1.95 -21.09 -6.80
CA TYR A 39 -2.86 -20.00 -6.48
C TYR A 39 -2.59 -18.79 -7.37
N LYS A 40 -3.62 -17.98 -7.53
CA LYS A 40 -3.53 -16.66 -8.15
C LYS A 40 -4.06 -15.62 -7.17
N VAL A 41 -3.40 -14.47 -7.08
CA VAL A 41 -3.75 -13.41 -6.14
C VAL A 41 -4.13 -12.15 -6.91
N THR A 42 -5.19 -11.48 -6.45
CA THR A 42 -5.56 -10.15 -6.89
C THR A 42 -5.50 -9.21 -5.70
N VAL A 43 -4.72 -8.15 -5.84
CA VAL A 43 -4.59 -7.08 -4.85
C VAL A 43 -5.38 -5.89 -5.36
N ILE A 44 -6.25 -5.34 -4.53
CA ILE A 44 -6.99 -4.12 -4.85
C ILE A 44 -6.65 -3.08 -3.80
N THR A 45 -6.18 -1.91 -4.23
CA THR A 45 -5.92 -0.78 -3.32
C THR A 45 -6.82 0.39 -3.66
N TYR A 46 -7.22 1.12 -2.62
CA TYR A 46 -8.01 2.34 -2.73
C TYR A 46 -7.21 3.50 -2.16
N SER A 47 -6.60 4.30 -3.02
CA SER A 47 -5.76 5.42 -2.62
C SER A 47 -6.50 6.75 -2.71
N LYS A 48 -6.19 7.69 -1.81
CA LYS A 48 -6.62 9.09 -1.90
C LYS A 48 -5.82 9.78 -3.01
N ILE A 49 -6.43 10.66 -3.81
CA ILE A 49 -5.73 11.30 -4.94
C ILE A 49 -5.32 12.74 -4.63
N SER A 50 -6.14 13.49 -3.91
CA SER A 50 -5.84 14.87 -3.50
C SER A 50 -4.82 14.86 -2.37
N ASP A 51 -3.82 15.74 -2.40
CA ASP A 51 -2.81 15.80 -1.33
C ASP A 51 -1.39 15.45 -1.78
N ILE A 52 -0.53 15.33 -0.77
CA ILE A 52 0.74 14.59 -0.73
C ILE A 52 0.51 13.07 -0.98
N SER A 53 -0.76 12.68 -1.19
CA SER A 53 -1.30 11.34 -1.45
C SER A 53 -0.85 10.68 -2.73
N GLN A 54 -0.36 11.44 -3.68
CA GLN A 54 0.13 10.88 -4.94
C GLN A 54 1.28 9.89 -4.73
N ASN A 55 2.00 9.97 -3.61
CA ASN A 55 3.06 9.02 -3.28
C ASN A 55 2.58 7.60 -2.93
N ALA A 56 1.30 7.41 -2.59
CA ALA A 56 0.70 6.10 -2.34
C ALA A 56 0.24 5.40 -3.63
N ASP A 57 0.19 6.12 -4.74
CA ASP A 57 -0.16 5.53 -6.01
C ASP A 57 1.06 4.91 -6.69
N ARG A 58 1.10 3.57 -6.74
CA ARG A 58 2.19 2.81 -7.36
C ARG A 58 1.71 2.15 -8.64
N ASP A 59 2.56 2.13 -9.65
CA ASP A 59 2.35 1.35 -10.87
C ASP A 59 2.60 -0.14 -10.65
N SER A 60 3.37 -0.53 -9.63
CA SER A 60 3.56 -1.93 -9.22
C SER A 60 3.64 -2.12 -7.70
N LEU A 61 3.39 -3.34 -7.23
CA LEU A 61 3.53 -3.76 -5.84
C LEU A 61 4.35 -5.05 -5.76
N ASP A 62 5.06 -5.25 -4.66
CA ASP A 62 5.74 -6.51 -4.36
C ASP A 62 4.82 -7.42 -3.53
N LEU A 63 4.48 -8.58 -4.10
CA LEU A 63 3.69 -9.64 -3.51
C LEU A 63 4.64 -10.74 -2.99
N ASP A 64 4.70 -10.91 -1.67
CA ASP A 64 5.43 -12.00 -1.04
C ASP A 64 4.50 -13.22 -0.88
N TRP A 65 4.91 -14.35 -1.45
CA TRP A 65 4.15 -15.60 -1.40
C TRP A 65 4.32 -16.37 -0.10
N GLY A 66 5.25 -15.95 0.78
CA GLY A 66 5.51 -16.56 2.09
C GLY A 66 6.38 -17.82 2.04
N ASP A 67 6.96 -18.12 0.87
CA ASP A 67 7.90 -19.23 0.65
C ASP A 67 9.31 -18.74 0.27
N GLY A 68 9.55 -17.43 0.39
CA GLY A 68 10.77 -16.75 -0.04
C GLY A 68 10.71 -16.20 -1.47
N THR A 69 9.63 -16.46 -2.21
CA THR A 69 9.38 -15.88 -3.53
C THR A 69 8.63 -14.56 -3.41
N VAL A 70 9.19 -13.52 -4.04
CA VAL A 70 8.54 -12.21 -4.19
C VAL A 70 8.27 -11.97 -5.66
N GLU A 71 7.03 -11.61 -6.00
CA GLU A 71 6.58 -11.27 -7.34
C GLU A 71 6.20 -9.79 -7.41
N THR A 72 6.79 -9.06 -8.35
CA THR A 72 6.37 -7.69 -8.64
C THR A 72 5.16 -7.71 -9.58
N VAL A 73 4.00 -7.32 -9.07
CA VAL A 73 2.73 -7.25 -9.81
C VAL A 73 2.48 -5.83 -10.30
N VAL A 74 2.23 -5.68 -11.61
CA VAL A 74 1.97 -4.38 -12.24
C VAL A 74 0.46 -4.10 -12.24
N ARG A 75 0.11 -2.82 -12.10
CA ARG A 75 -1.26 -2.33 -12.18
C ARG A 75 -1.87 -2.60 -13.55
N THR A 76 -3.13 -3.01 -13.55
CA THR A 76 -3.81 -3.55 -14.75
C THR A 76 -5.02 -2.74 -15.19
N ASN A 77 -5.45 -1.72 -14.44
CA ASN A 77 -6.69 -0.99 -14.71
C ASN A 77 -6.49 0.52 -14.92
N GLY A 78 -7.49 1.15 -15.53
CA GLY A 78 -7.52 2.59 -15.80
C GLY A 78 -6.91 3.01 -17.14
N PRO A 79 -6.95 4.31 -17.47
CA PRO A 79 -6.34 4.82 -18.69
C PRO A 79 -4.82 4.71 -18.64
N ILE A 80 -4.19 4.55 -19.80
CA ILE A 80 -2.73 4.54 -19.91
C ILE A 80 -2.19 5.97 -19.79
N VAL A 81 -1.29 6.19 -18.83
CA VAL A 81 -0.56 7.43 -18.63
C VAL A 81 0.91 7.08 -18.45
N GLY A 82 1.79 7.66 -19.29
CA GLY A 82 3.23 7.36 -19.21
C GLY A 82 3.59 5.91 -19.58
N GLY A 83 2.73 5.20 -20.31
CA GLY A 83 2.97 3.82 -20.75
C GLY A 83 2.46 2.73 -19.80
N VAL A 84 1.91 3.11 -18.63
CA VAL A 84 1.31 2.17 -17.67
C VAL A 84 -0.14 2.54 -17.36
N PRO A 85 -1.00 1.57 -16.97
CA PRO A 85 -2.34 1.88 -16.47
C PRO A 85 -2.26 2.73 -15.21
N ASN A 86 -3.10 3.76 -15.10
CA ASN A 86 -3.07 4.76 -14.02
C ASN A 86 -4.15 4.56 -12.95
N GLY A 87 -4.83 3.40 -12.92
CA GLY A 87 -5.94 3.16 -12.01
C GLY A 87 -7.20 3.93 -12.39
N GLU A 88 -8.30 3.62 -11.70
CA GLU A 88 -9.62 4.16 -12.02
C GLU A 88 -10.11 5.11 -10.93
N LEU A 89 -10.55 6.30 -11.33
CA LEU A 89 -11.20 7.24 -10.43
C LEU A 89 -12.63 6.79 -10.15
N ILE A 90 -12.90 6.34 -8.92
CA ILE A 90 -14.22 5.85 -8.51
C ILE A 90 -15.05 6.90 -7.76
N GLY A 91 -14.56 8.16 -7.71
CA GLY A 91 -15.21 9.28 -7.05
C GLY A 91 -14.76 9.49 -5.60
N ASN A 92 -15.27 10.56 -4.97
CA ASN A 92 -14.94 10.97 -3.60
C ASN A 92 -13.43 11.04 -3.30
N ASP A 93 -12.65 11.44 -4.29
CA ASP A 93 -11.19 11.51 -4.17
C ASP A 93 -10.55 10.15 -3.82
N ILE A 94 -11.05 9.09 -4.46
CA ILE A 94 -10.55 7.72 -4.36
C ILE A 94 -10.16 7.19 -5.74
N LYS A 95 -8.97 6.61 -5.83
CA LYS A 95 -8.50 5.83 -6.97
C LYS A 95 -8.44 4.36 -6.61
N LYS A 96 -9.04 3.54 -7.47
CA LYS A 96 -8.98 2.09 -7.39
C LYS A 96 -7.83 1.58 -8.28
N ASN A 97 -6.91 0.84 -7.69
CA ASN A 97 -5.84 0.16 -8.40
C ASN A 97 -6.01 -1.36 -8.27
N ILE A 98 -5.83 -2.08 -9.37
CA ILE A 98 -5.96 -3.54 -9.43
C ILE A 98 -4.64 -4.13 -9.92
N TYR A 99 -4.06 -5.03 -9.13
CA TYR A 99 -2.83 -5.75 -9.42
C TYR A 99 -3.14 -7.24 -9.41
N ILE A 100 -2.76 -7.94 -10.47
CA ILE A 100 -3.09 -9.35 -10.67
C ILE A 100 -1.79 -10.11 -10.83
N SER A 101 -1.57 -11.10 -9.97
CA SER A 101 -0.41 -11.98 -10.07
C SER A 101 -0.53 -12.99 -11.21
N GLY A 102 0.60 -13.56 -11.60
CA GLY A 102 0.63 -14.85 -12.26
C GLY A 102 0.11 -15.98 -11.37
N VAL A 103 0.08 -17.20 -11.91
CA VAL A 103 -0.16 -18.39 -11.09
C VAL A 103 1.14 -18.77 -10.39
N HIS A 104 1.15 -18.72 -9.07
CA HIS A 104 2.26 -19.20 -8.25
C HIS A 104 2.00 -20.63 -7.79
N SER A 105 3.03 -21.46 -7.82
CA SER A 105 2.94 -22.85 -7.37
C SER A 105 3.98 -23.12 -6.28
N TYR A 106 3.50 -23.50 -5.09
CA TYR A 106 4.37 -23.85 -3.97
C TYR A 106 5.08 -25.19 -4.23
N SER A 107 6.37 -25.24 -3.88
CA SER A 107 7.21 -26.44 -4.08
C SER A 107 6.88 -27.61 -3.14
N GLY A 108 6.08 -27.37 -2.09
CA GLY A 108 5.68 -28.38 -1.12
C GLY A 108 4.50 -27.91 -0.27
N ALA A 109 3.99 -28.80 0.58
CA ALA A 109 2.98 -28.43 1.57
C ALA A 109 3.67 -28.10 2.90
N LEU A 110 3.53 -26.85 3.33
CA LEU A 110 3.83 -26.43 4.72
C LEU A 110 2.52 -26.30 5.51
N PRO A 111 2.58 -26.27 6.86
CA PRO A 111 1.38 -26.08 7.69
C PRO A 111 0.58 -24.83 7.33
N PHE A 112 1.25 -23.76 6.88
CA PHE A 112 0.65 -22.55 6.32
C PHE A 112 1.68 -21.77 5.49
N TYR A 113 1.17 -20.91 4.60
CA TYR A 113 1.89 -19.85 3.91
C TYR A 113 1.24 -18.51 4.25
N ILE A 114 2.02 -17.44 4.31
CA ILE A 114 1.52 -16.08 4.52
C ILE A 114 1.76 -15.29 3.24
N ILE A 115 0.69 -15.08 2.48
CA ILE A 115 0.73 -14.18 1.33
C ILE A 115 0.57 -12.76 1.87
N SER A 116 1.51 -11.87 1.52
CA SER A 116 1.49 -10.49 2.00
C SER A 116 1.94 -9.51 0.92
N VAL A 117 1.50 -8.27 1.06
CA VAL A 117 1.90 -7.16 0.20
C VAL A 117 2.44 -6.06 1.09
N THR A 118 3.63 -5.57 0.77
CA THR A 118 4.22 -4.46 1.50
C THR A 118 4.10 -3.20 0.68
N ASP A 119 3.25 -2.26 1.11
CA ASP A 119 3.29 -0.90 0.59
C ASP A 119 4.31 -0.09 1.38
N GLN A 120 5.49 0.11 0.77
CA GLN A 120 6.54 0.90 1.39
C GLN A 120 6.14 2.38 1.36
N ASN A 121 5.70 2.88 2.52
CA ASN A 121 5.51 4.31 2.75
C ASN A 121 6.81 5.05 2.45
N ARG A 122 6.85 5.78 1.33
CA ARG A 122 7.89 6.76 1.09
C ARG A 122 7.58 7.96 1.97
N ILE A 123 8.42 8.20 2.98
CA ILE A 123 8.39 9.44 3.76
C ILE A 123 8.34 10.61 2.76
N ALA A 124 7.34 11.47 2.90
CA ALA A 124 7.02 12.54 1.96
C ALA A 124 8.19 13.49 1.63
N ASP A 125 9.24 13.50 2.46
CA ASP A 125 10.34 14.47 2.39
C ASP A 125 11.67 13.94 1.82
N ILE A 126 11.75 12.70 1.31
CA ILE A 126 12.95 12.27 0.55
C ILE A 126 12.63 12.23 -0.95
N VAL A 127 12.72 13.40 -1.58
CA VAL A 127 12.98 13.53 -3.01
C VAL A 127 14.48 13.40 -3.19
N ASN A 128 14.95 12.29 -3.79
CA ASN A 128 16.33 12.23 -4.27
C ASN A 128 16.45 13.28 -5.38
N ILE A 129 17.01 14.44 -5.04
CA ILE A 129 17.46 15.41 -6.03
C ILE A 129 18.70 14.81 -6.69
N ALA A 130 18.55 14.27 -7.89
CA ALA A 130 19.70 14.00 -8.76
C ALA A 130 20.20 15.35 -9.32
N LEU A 131 20.99 16.07 -8.54
CA LEU A 131 21.85 17.13 -9.06
C LEU A 131 23.19 16.50 -9.46
N GLY A 132 23.19 15.85 -10.61
CA GLY A 132 24.39 15.57 -11.39
C GLY A 132 24.38 16.48 -12.61
N SER A 133 24.99 17.66 -12.48
CA SER A 133 25.46 18.46 -13.60
C SER A 133 26.98 18.48 -13.57
#